data_AF-A0A9E3U2L5-F1
#
_entry.id   AF-A0A9E3U2L5-F1
#
_cell.length_a   1.000
_cell.length_b   1.000
_cell.length_c   1.000
_cell.angle_alpha   90.00
_cell.angle_beta   90.00
_cell.angle_gamma   90.00
#
_symmetry.space_group_name_H-M   'P 1'
#
loop_
_entity.id
_entity.type
_entity.pdbx_description
1 polymer ?
#
loop_
_entity_poly.entity_id
_entity_poly.type
_entity_poly.pdbx_seq_one_letter_code
_entity_poly.pdbx_strand_id
1 'polypeptide(L)' 'MKSSRIVWALALCAPFAACGCGSDHPRTYAVTGTVTFDGAPLADAEVTFIPRAGQGRHSSGTTDAQGVFHLRTYTPDDG' A
#
# COMPACT_ATOMS: atom_id res chain seq x y z
N MET A 1 -49.32 -31.52 -8.64
CA MET A 1 -48.31 -32.46 -8.08
C MET A 1 -47.13 -32.53 -9.03
N LYS A 2 -45.90 -32.61 -8.51
CA LYS A 2 -44.57 -32.54 -9.15
C LYS A 2 -43.97 -31.12 -9.15
N SER A 3 -43.54 -30.66 -7.97
CA SER A 3 -42.14 -30.70 -7.51
C SER A 3 -41.28 -29.69 -8.30
N SER A 4 -41.15 -28.44 -7.85
CA SER A 4 -40.39 -28.04 -6.64
C SER A 4 -39.01 -28.69 -6.56
N ARG A 5 -38.16 -28.56 -7.59
CA ARG A 5 -36.71 -28.88 -7.49
C ARG A 5 -35.77 -28.02 -8.33
N ILE A 6 -36.27 -27.19 -9.25
CA ILE A 6 -35.41 -26.43 -10.18
C ILE A 6 -35.02 -25.05 -9.62
N VAL A 7 -35.87 -24.42 -8.81
CA VAL A 7 -35.58 -23.10 -8.21
C VAL A 7 -34.53 -23.18 -7.09
N TRP A 8 -34.31 -24.37 -6.52
CA TRP A 8 -33.31 -24.61 -5.46
C TRP A 8 -31.89 -24.91 -5.98
N ALA A 9 -31.70 -25.05 -7.30
CA ALA A 9 -30.38 -25.36 -7.87
C ALA A 9 -29.53 -24.11 -8.16
N LEU A 10 -30.15 -22.92 -8.27
CA LEU A 10 -29.43 -21.67 -8.54
C LEU A 10 -28.98 -20.91 -7.28
N ALA A 11 -29.49 -21.27 -6.10
CA ALA A 11 -29.20 -20.57 -4.85
C ALA A 11 -27.92 -21.05 -4.13
N LEU A 12 -27.27 -22.11 -4.60
CA LEU A 12 -26.19 -22.79 -3.87
C LEU A 12 -24.75 -22.43 -4.31
N CYS A 13 -24.58 -21.57 -5.32
CA CYS A 13 -23.24 -21.19 -5.81
C CYS A 13 -22.82 -19.74 -5.47
N ALA A 14 -23.53 -19.05 -4.58
CA ALA A 14 -23.32 -17.62 -4.32
C ALA A 14 -22.77 -17.27 -2.92
N PRO A 15 -21.71 -17.94 -2.41
CA PRO A 15 -20.85 -17.23 -1.46
C PRO A 15 -19.34 -17.47 -1.68
N PHE A 16 -18.84 -17.42 -2.92
CA PHE A 16 -17.39 -17.47 -3.18
C PHE A 16 -16.79 -16.16 -3.75
N ALA A 17 -17.60 -15.13 -3.99
CA ALA A 17 -17.12 -13.87 -4.57
C ALA A 17 -16.55 -12.87 -3.54
N ALA A 18 -16.29 -13.30 -2.31
CA ALA A 18 -15.82 -12.42 -1.22
C ALA A 18 -14.46 -12.84 -0.64
N CYS A 19 -13.65 -13.65 -1.35
CA CYS A 19 -12.23 -13.77 -1.01
C CYS A 19 -11.58 -12.41 -1.29
N GLY A 20 -11.34 -11.67 -0.21
CA GLY A 20 -10.99 -10.27 -0.22
C GLY A 20 -9.74 -9.96 -1.03
N CYS A 21 -9.77 -8.80 -1.68
CA CYS A 21 -8.58 -8.11 -2.17
C CYS A 21 -7.85 -7.50 -0.95
N GLY A 22 -7.34 -8.37 -0.07
CA GLY A 22 -6.44 -8.00 1.00
C GLY A 22 -5.02 -8.17 0.45
N SER A 23 -4.30 -7.07 0.28
CA SER A 23 -2.92 -7.16 -0.17
C SER A 23 -2.06 -7.63 1.00
N ASP A 24 -1.71 -8.92 0.99
CA ASP A 24 -0.96 -9.63 2.03
C ASP A 24 0.53 -9.26 1.98
N HIS A 25 0.81 -7.97 2.17
CA HIS A 25 2.17 -7.44 2.16
C HIS A 25 2.85 -7.64 3.53
N PRO A 26 4.18 -7.79 3.56
CA PRO A 26 4.93 -7.75 4.81
C PRO A 26 4.64 -6.48 5.59
N ARG A 27 4.69 -6.55 6.92
CA ARG A 27 4.55 -5.38 7.80
C ARG A 27 5.56 -4.31 7.40
N THR A 28 5.06 -3.10 7.19
CA THR A 28 5.87 -1.91 6.98
C THR A 28 5.79 -0.97 8.19
N TYR A 29 6.62 0.07 8.18
CA TYR A 29 6.68 1.09 9.21
C TYR A 29 6.79 2.44 8.54
N ALA A 30 5.91 3.37 8.92
CA ALA A 30 5.98 4.74 8.45
C ALA A 30 7.29 5.40 8.90
N VAL A 31 7.96 6.09 7.97
CA VAL A 31 9.16 6.86 8.23
C VAL A 31 8.96 8.29 7.72
N THR A 32 9.35 9.26 8.55
CA THR A 32 9.39 10.67 8.17
C THR A 32 10.75 11.26 8.49
N GLY A 33 11.09 12.34 7.79
CA GLY A 33 12.30 13.11 8.04
C GLY A 33 12.30 14.39 7.23
N THR A 34 13.31 15.24 7.47
CA THR A 34 13.46 16.52 6.77
C THR A 34 14.72 16.51 5.92
N VAL A 35 14.57 16.82 4.64
CA VAL A 35 15.69 17.04 3.71
C VAL A 35 16.02 18.53 3.71
N THR A 36 17.31 18.81 3.86
CA THR A 36 17.84 20.17 3.80
C THR A 36 18.94 20.30 2.77
N PHE A 37 19.03 21.44 2.11
CA PHE A 37 20.13 21.84 1.24
C PHE A 37 20.65 23.20 1.70
N ASP A 38 21.96 23.32 1.92
CA ASP A 38 22.61 24.52 2.48
C ASP A 38 21.96 25.05 3.78
N GLY A 39 21.49 24.12 4.62
CA GLY A 39 20.85 24.45 5.91
C GLY A 39 19.39 24.92 5.81
N ALA A 40 18.83 25.03 4.61
CA ALA A 40 17.41 25.33 4.40
C ALA A 40 16.62 24.07 4.04
N PRO A 41 15.33 23.96 4.40
CA PRO A 41 14.47 22.88 3.92
C PRO A 41 14.37 22.84 2.39
N LEU A 42 14.44 21.63 1.82
CA LEU A 42 14.39 21.44 0.37
C LEU A 42 13.04 20.85 -0.04
N ALA A 43 12.23 21.65 -0.73
CA ALA A 43 10.96 21.22 -1.31
C ALA A 43 11.14 20.46 -2.63
N ASP A 44 10.13 19.66 -3.00
CA ASP A 44 10.03 18.96 -4.28
C ASP A 44 11.20 18.00 -4.60
N ALA A 45 11.91 17.55 -3.57
CA ALA A 45 12.99 16.57 -3.70
C ALA A 45 12.44 15.14 -3.65
N GLU A 46 12.92 14.29 -4.56
CA GLU A 46 12.62 12.85 -4.54
C GLU A 46 13.52 12.13 -3.54
N VAL A 47 12.91 11.40 -2.61
CA VAL A 47 13.59 10.55 -1.63
C VAL A 47 13.23 9.09 -1.92
N THR A 48 14.23 8.23 -2.05
CA THR A 48 14.04 6.78 -2.25
C THR A 48 14.90 5.98 -1.28
N PHE A 49 14.29 5.04 -0.56
CA PHE A 49 15.00 4.09 0.29
C PHE A 49 15.18 2.75 -0.44
N ILE A 50 16.44 2.35 -0.62
CA ILE A 50 16.83 1.13 -1.32
C ILE A 50 17.32 0.10 -0.29
N PRO A 51 16.69 -1.08 -0.19
CA PRO A 51 17.13 -2.16 0.70
C PRO A 51 18.54 -2.66 0.34
N ARG A 52 19.45 -2.69 1.33
CA ARG A 52 20.84 -3.12 1.12
C ARG A 52 20.99 -4.63 0.91
N ALA A 53 20.15 -5.45 1.56
CA ALA A 53 20.28 -6.91 1.57
C ALA A 53 19.61 -7.62 0.38
N GLY A 54 19.17 -6.88 -0.64
CA GLY A 54 18.45 -7.41 -1.81
C GLY A 54 17.05 -8.00 -1.51
N GLN A 55 16.67 -8.08 -0.23
CA GLN A 55 15.36 -8.47 0.23
C GLN A 55 14.61 -7.23 0.74
N GLY A 56 13.40 -7.00 0.24
CA GLY A 56 12.56 -5.86 0.60
C GLY A 56 12.14 -5.03 -0.62
N ARG A 57 11.06 -4.27 -0.47
CA ARG A 57 10.56 -3.34 -1.50
C ARG A 57 11.13 -1.94 -1.24
N HIS A 58 11.40 -1.19 -2.30
CA HIS A 58 11.80 0.21 -2.17
C HIS A 58 10.61 1.05 -1.67
N SER A 59 10.88 2.10 -0.91
CA SER A 59 9.91 3.16 -0.62
C SER A 59 10.37 4.47 -1.21
N SER A 60 9.43 5.30 -1.66
CA SER A 60 9.74 6.63 -2.20
C SER A 60 8.67 7.66 -1.87
N GLY A 61 9.06 8.93 -1.92
CA GLY A 61 8.19 10.08 -1.67
C GLY A 61 8.85 11.38 -2.08
N THR A 62 8.06 12.45 -2.14
CA THR A 62 8.52 13.80 -2.46
C THR A 62 8.42 14.68 -1.23
N THR A 63 9.41 15.54 -1.01
CA THR A 63 9.38 16.48 0.12
C THR A 63 8.40 17.63 -0.09
N ASP A 64 7.74 18.05 0.98
CA ASP A 64 6.87 19.23 0.99
C ASP A 64 7.65 20.56 1.11
N ALA A 65 6.93 21.68 1.23
CA ALA A 65 7.51 23.02 1.38
C ALA A 65 8.38 23.17 2.65
N GLN A 66 8.23 22.29 3.64
CA GLN A 66 9.01 22.23 4.87
C GLN A 66 10.15 21.20 4.77
N GLY A 67 10.39 20.64 3.58
CA GLY A 67 11.39 19.61 3.32
C GLY A 67 11.03 18.26 3.92
N VAL A 68 9.82 18.07 4.43
CA VAL A 68 9.40 16.83 5.08
C VAL A 68 8.98 15.82 4.03
N PHE A 69 9.53 14.60 4.11
CA PHE A 69 9.08 13.49 3.27
C PHE A 69 8.16 12.54 4.05
N HIS A 70 7.24 11.96 3.31
CA HIS A 70 6.48 10.77 3.69
C HIS A 70 6.66 9.73 2.58
N LEU A 71 7.14 8.54 2.91
CA LEU A 71 7.42 7.52 1.90
C LEU A 71 6.26 6.53 1.77
N ARG A 72 6.16 5.95 0.58
CA ARG A 72 5.23 4.89 0.24
C ARG A 72 5.98 3.65 -0.19
N THR A 73 5.66 2.53 0.45
CA THR A 73 6.06 1.17 0.03
C THR A 73 4.92 0.49 -0.72
N TYR A 74 3.71 0.39 -0.16
CA TYR A 74 2.55 -0.23 -0.81
C TYR A 74 1.36 0.73 -0.89
N THR A 75 1.05 1.34 0.24
CA THR A 75 0.02 2.35 0.46
C THR A 75 0.66 3.68 0.88
N PRO A 76 -0.04 4.82 0.74
CA PRO A 76 0.49 6.10 1.20
C PRO A 76 0.94 6.06 2.66
N ASP A 77 2.07 6.70 2.96
CA ASP A 77 2.63 6.89 4.31
C ASP A 77 2.99 5.62 5.08
N ASP A 78 3.14 4.48 4.39
CA ASP A 78 3.45 3.19 5.03
C ASP A 78 4.94 2.84 5.05
N GLY A 79 5.83 3.68 4.51
CA GLY A 79 7.25 3.39 4.34
C GLY A 79 8.19 4.49 4.73
#